data_AF-A0A7C4UFD3-F1
#
_entry.id   AF-A0A7C4UFD3-F1
#
_cell.length_a   1.000
_cell.length_b   1.000
_cell.length_c   1.000
_cell.angle_alpha   90.00
_cell.angle_beta   90.00
_cell.angle_gamma   90.00
#
_symmetry.space_group_name_H-M   'P 1'
#
loop_
_entity.id
_entity.type
_entity.pdbx_description
1 polymer ?
#
loop_
_entity_poly.entity_id
_entity_poly.type
_entity_poly.pdbx_seq_one_letter_code
_entity_poly.pdbx_strand_id
1 'polypeptide(L)'
;MDGVREFLDVVEQHGGAKGHLLGLLHVLIGRKISKSNGEPISSGMSWRELATELKRRRWDPETIRELGLDPKSFAPRDRQRFWYSVISQVQVGSPQAAKAGDKFATIAKKLGYQIGPAPGGK
;
A
#
# COMPACT_ATOMS: atom_id res chain seq x y z
N MET A 1 7.65 9.88 -9.50
CA MET A 1 7.12 8.58 -9.02
C MET A 1 8.20 7.52 -8.79
N ASP A 2 9.46 7.75 -9.16
CA ASP A 2 10.47 6.69 -9.13
C ASP A 2 10.85 6.24 -7.71
N GLY A 3 10.86 7.14 -6.72
CA GLY A 3 11.11 6.75 -5.32
C GLY A 3 10.06 5.80 -4.73
N VAL A 4 8.78 5.96 -5.07
CA VAL A 4 7.71 5.01 -4.67
C VAL A 4 7.88 3.66 -5.37
N ARG A 5 8.33 3.68 -6.62
CA ARG A 5 8.61 2.44 -7.37
C ARG A 5 9.75 1.68 -6.72
N GLU A 6 10.87 2.34 -6.47
CA GLU A 6 12.02 1.78 -5.74
C GLU A 6 11.58 1.18 -4.39
N PHE A 7 10.77 1.92 -3.63
CA PHE A 7 10.19 1.44 -2.38
C PHE A 7 9.37 0.15 -2.55
N LEU A 8 8.46 0.11 -3.52
CA LEU A 8 7.65 -1.07 -3.81
C LEU A 8 8.51 -2.26 -4.28
N ASP A 9 9.57 -2.02 -5.06
CA ASP A 9 10.50 -3.07 -5.48
C ASP A 9 11.19 -3.71 -4.27
N VAL A 10 11.66 -2.90 -3.31
CA VAL A 10 12.29 -3.39 -2.08
C VAL A 10 11.30 -4.17 -1.22
N VAL A 11 10.06 -3.68 -1.09
CA VAL A 11 9.00 -4.36 -0.33
C VAL A 11 8.66 -5.72 -0.95
N GLU A 12 8.55 -5.81 -2.27
CA GLU A 12 8.30 -7.08 -2.98
C GLU A 12 9.47 -8.06 -2.81
N GLN A 13 10.71 -7.60 -3.02
CA GLN A 13 11.91 -8.43 -2.89
C GLN A 13 12.08 -9.06 -1.51
N HIS A 14 11.68 -8.34 -0.46
CA HIS A 14 11.81 -8.82 0.92
C HIS A 14 10.51 -9.45 1.47
N GLY A 15 9.48 -9.61 0.62
CA GLY A 15 8.18 -10.15 1.05
C GLY A 15 7.45 -9.28 2.08
N GLY A 16 7.83 -8.00 2.20
CA GLY A 16 7.34 -7.09 3.25
C GLY A 16 5.85 -6.77 3.16
N ALA A 17 5.21 -7.08 2.04
CA ALA A 17 3.76 -6.91 1.86
C ALA A 17 2.93 -8.09 2.35
N LYS A 18 3.52 -9.29 2.51
CA LYS A 18 2.77 -10.50 2.85
C LYS A 18 2.18 -10.38 4.26
N GLY A 19 0.85 -10.43 4.38
CA GLY A 19 0.13 -10.23 5.64
C GLY A 19 0.01 -8.76 6.09
N HIS A 20 0.41 -7.81 5.24
CA HIS A 20 0.47 -6.37 5.57
C HIS A 20 -0.10 -5.44 4.49
N LEU A 21 -0.82 -5.97 3.50
CA LEU A 21 -1.42 -5.24 2.38
C LEU A 21 -2.28 -4.08 2.83
N LEU A 22 -3.15 -4.23 3.84
CA LEU A 22 -3.96 -3.12 4.35
C LEU A 22 -3.08 -1.96 4.84
N GLY A 23 -2.00 -2.29 5.56
CA GLY A 23 -1.04 -1.32 6.07
C GLY A 23 -0.26 -0.66 4.94
N LEU A 24 0.20 -1.44 3.96
CA LEU A 24 0.87 -0.94 2.75
C LEU A 24 -0.03 0.04 1.98
N LEU A 25 -1.30 -0.32 1.72
CA LEU A 25 -2.26 0.54 1.02
C LEU A 25 -2.50 1.83 1.79
N HIS A 26 -2.72 1.75 3.11
CA HIS A 26 -2.90 2.93 3.96
C HIS A 26 -1.68 3.87 3.91
N VAL A 27 -0.48 3.31 3.99
CA VAL A 27 0.79 4.06 3.98
C VAL A 27 1.02 4.76 2.65
N LEU A 28 0.85 4.04 1.53
CA LEU A 28 1.03 4.61 0.19
C LEU A 28 0.02 5.72 -0.11
N ILE A 29 -1.20 5.63 0.41
CA ILE A 29 -2.24 6.64 0.17
C ILE A 29 -2.04 7.86 1.05
N GLY A 30 -1.86 7.67 2.36
CA GLY A 30 -2.02 8.73 3.34
C GLY A 30 -0.75 9.23 4.00
N ARG A 31 0.37 8.51 3.90
CA ARG A 31 1.54 8.78 4.75
C ARG A 31 2.73 9.27 3.93
N LYS A 32 3.52 10.15 4.56
CA LYS A 32 4.83 10.54 4.03
C LYS A 32 5.77 9.34 4.14
N ILE A 33 6.55 9.11 3.10
CA ILE A 33 7.58 8.07 3.04
C ILE A 33 8.89 8.77 2.72
N SER A 34 9.92 8.49 3.52
CA SER A 34 11.28 8.99 3.31
C SER A 34 12.28 7.84 3.34
N LYS A 35 13.44 8.03 2.72
CA LYS A 35 14.61 7.17 2.95
C LYS A 35 15.18 7.39 4.36
N SER A 36 16.04 6.49 4.81
CA SER A 36 16.70 6.56 6.12
C SER A 36 17.51 7.84 6.34
N ASN A 37 18.02 8.44 5.27
CA ASN A 37 18.73 9.72 5.26
C ASN A 37 17.79 10.95 5.36
N GLY A 38 16.47 10.75 5.44
CA GLY A 38 15.47 11.81 5.52
C GLY A 38 14.94 12.31 4.19
N GLU A 39 15.51 11.85 3.06
CA GLU A 39 15.06 12.24 1.72
C GLU A 39 13.60 11.81 1.48
N PRO A 40 12.67 12.74 1.19
CA PRO A 40 11.27 12.41 0.96
C PRO A 40 11.09 11.73 -0.39
N ILE A 41 10.44 10.56 -0.41
CA ILE A 41 10.12 9.81 -1.65
C ILE A 41 8.63 9.83 -1.99
N SER A 42 7.75 10.09 -1.02
CA SER A 42 6.30 10.22 -1.23
C SER A 42 5.68 11.09 -0.15
N SER A 43 4.66 11.86 -0.52
CA SER A 43 3.75 12.53 0.42
C SER A 43 2.37 11.89 0.48
N GLY A 44 2.21 10.69 -0.07
CA GLY A 44 0.93 10.03 -0.28
C GLY A 44 0.52 10.03 -1.76
N MET A 45 -0.33 9.09 -2.13
CA MET A 45 -0.85 8.89 -3.48
C MET A 45 -2.37 8.90 -3.47
N SER A 46 -2.98 9.39 -4.55
CA SER A 46 -4.40 9.15 -4.77
C SER A 46 -4.68 7.67 -4.99
N TRP A 47 -5.92 7.25 -4.72
CA TRP A 47 -6.37 5.88 -4.97
C TRP A 47 -6.19 5.47 -6.44
N ARG A 48 -6.34 6.42 -7.37
CA ARG A 48 -6.20 6.18 -8.80
C ARG A 48 -4.74 5.92 -9.20
N GLU A 49 -3.82 6.70 -8.64
CA GLU A 49 -2.38 6.51 -8.87
C GLU A 49 -1.93 5.16 -8.31
N LEU A 50 -2.34 4.83 -7.08
CA LEU A 50 -1.99 3.54 -6.47
C LEU A 50 -2.56 2.35 -7.27
N ALA A 51 -3.84 2.41 -7.65
CA ALA A 51 -4.44 1.34 -8.46
C ALA A 51 -3.74 1.16 -9.82
N THR A 52 -3.31 2.27 -10.43
CA THR A 52 -2.55 2.26 -11.69
C THR A 52 -1.18 1.62 -11.49
N GLU A 53 -0.50 1.96 -10.41
CA GLU A 53 0.84 1.43 -10.10
C GLU A 53 0.81 -0.07 -9.77
N LEU A 54 -0.15 -0.54 -8.96
CA LEU A 54 -0.34 -1.96 -8.66
C LEU A 54 -0.68 -2.77 -9.93
N LYS A 55 -1.51 -2.21 -10.81
CA LYS A 55 -1.80 -2.80 -12.13
C LYS A 55 -0.56 -2.88 -13.00
N ARG A 56 0.23 -1.80 -13.08
CA ARG A 56 1.46 -1.71 -13.88
C ARG A 56 2.49 -2.76 -13.45
N ARG A 57 2.62 -2.97 -12.15
CA ARG A 57 3.51 -3.97 -11.53
C ARG A 57 3.02 -5.41 -11.67
N ARG A 58 1.77 -5.62 -12.12
CA ARG A 58 1.08 -6.92 -12.08
C ARG A 58 1.10 -7.51 -10.67
N TRP A 59 0.88 -6.66 -9.67
CA TRP A 59 0.82 -7.08 -8.28
C TRP A 59 -0.16 -8.24 -8.11
N ASP A 60 0.26 -9.26 -7.37
CA ASP A 60 -0.48 -10.52 -7.26
C ASP A 60 -1.90 -10.29 -6.69
N PRO A 61 -2.97 -10.52 -7.47
CA PRO A 61 -4.34 -10.39 -7.01
C PRO A 61 -4.66 -11.28 -5.82
N GLU A 62 -4.01 -12.44 -5.67
CA GLU A 62 -4.28 -13.38 -4.57
C GLU A 62 -3.96 -12.78 -3.19
N THR A 63 -3.11 -11.75 -3.15
CA THR A 63 -2.79 -11.02 -1.90
C THR A 63 -4.03 -10.39 -1.26
N ILE A 64 -5.11 -10.09 -2.00
CA ILE A 64 -6.31 -9.51 -1.39
C ILE A 64 -7.05 -10.48 -0.46
N ARG A 65 -6.74 -11.79 -0.51
CA ARG A 65 -7.33 -12.79 0.38
C ARG A 65 -7.07 -12.50 1.84
N GLU A 66 -5.92 -11.90 2.16
CA GLU A 66 -5.61 -11.50 3.54
C GLU A 66 -6.51 -10.36 4.05
N LEU A 67 -7.16 -9.64 3.13
CA LEU A 67 -8.15 -8.60 3.43
C LEU A 67 -9.58 -9.18 3.54
N GLY A 68 -9.73 -10.51 3.45
CA GLY A 68 -11.04 -11.17 3.43
C GLY A 68 -11.78 -11.05 2.11
N LEU A 69 -11.11 -10.63 1.03
CA LEU A 69 -11.69 -10.53 -0.31
C LEU A 69 -11.31 -11.74 -1.16
N ASP A 70 -12.18 -12.17 -2.07
CA ASP A 70 -11.86 -13.23 -3.03
C ASP A 70 -11.56 -12.62 -4.41
N PRO A 71 -10.35 -12.82 -4.99
CA PRO A 71 -10.04 -12.35 -6.33
C PRO A 71 -11.05 -12.79 -7.39
N LYS A 72 -11.65 -13.98 -7.20
CA LYS A 72 -12.61 -14.57 -8.14
C LYS A 72 -14.01 -13.96 -8.03
N SER A 73 -14.32 -13.22 -6.96
CA SER A 73 -15.61 -12.54 -6.82
C SER A 73 -15.71 -11.28 -7.69
N PHE A 74 -14.59 -10.77 -8.20
CA PHE A 74 -14.55 -9.61 -9.09
C PHE A 74 -14.97 -10.01 -10.50
N ALA A 75 -15.99 -9.33 -11.03
CA ALA A 75 -16.49 -9.59 -12.38
C ALA A 75 -15.42 -9.31 -13.44
N PRO A 76 -15.42 -10.01 -14.59
CA PRO A 76 -14.45 -9.78 -15.67
C PRO A 76 -14.37 -8.31 -16.12
N ARG A 77 -15.48 -7.58 -16.10
CA ARG A 77 -15.55 -6.14 -16.41
C ARG A 77 -14.76 -5.26 -15.44
N ASP A 78 -14.68 -5.67 -14.18
CA ASP A 78 -14.03 -4.92 -13.11
C ASP A 78 -12.52 -5.17 -13.10
N ARG A 79 -12.00 -6.12 -13.89
CA ARG A 79 -10.56 -6.39 -14.01
C ARG A 79 -9.77 -5.17 -14.48
N GLN A 80 -10.38 -4.27 -15.27
CA GLN A 80 -9.72 -3.03 -15.69
C GLN A 80 -9.49 -2.05 -14.53
N ARG A 81 -10.35 -2.10 -13.51
CA ARG A 81 -10.36 -1.24 -12.32
C ARG A 81 -10.14 -2.04 -11.03
N PHE A 82 -9.62 -3.26 -11.12
CA PHE A 82 -9.57 -4.23 -10.03
C PHE A 82 -9.02 -3.63 -8.73
N TRP A 83 -7.82 -3.08 -8.79
CA TRP A 83 -7.16 -2.47 -7.63
C TRP A 83 -7.89 -1.25 -7.10
N TYR A 84 -8.56 -0.48 -7.95
CA TYR A 84 -9.39 0.64 -7.50
C TYR A 84 -10.60 0.13 -6.70
N SER A 85 -11.26 -0.93 -7.20
CA SER A 85 -12.37 -1.58 -6.50
C SER A 85 -11.93 -2.19 -5.16
N VAL A 86 -10.77 -2.86 -5.12
CA VAL A 86 -10.18 -3.37 -3.88
C VAL A 86 -9.94 -2.25 -2.87
N ILE A 87 -9.24 -1.18 -3.26
CA ILE A 87 -8.95 -0.04 -2.38
C ILE A 87 -10.25 0.57 -1.81
N SER A 88 -11.30 0.65 -2.63
CA SER A 88 -12.60 1.18 -2.21
C SER A 88 -13.32 0.31 -1.17
N GLN A 89 -13.09 -1.01 -1.17
CA GLN A 89 -13.75 -1.95 -0.25
C GLN A 89 -13.04 -2.09 1.10
N VAL A 90 -11.71 -1.91 1.14
CA VAL A 90 -10.89 -2.28 2.32
C VAL A 90 -10.74 -1.17 3.35
N GLN A 91 -11.59 -0.13 3.27
CA GLN A 91 -11.67 0.99 4.22
C GLN A 91 -10.29 1.53 4.66
N VAL A 92 -9.47 1.93 3.68
CA VAL A 92 -8.08 2.40 3.89
C VAL A 92 -7.96 3.63 4.82
N GLY A 93 -9.05 4.33 5.13
CA GLY A 93 -9.09 5.43 6.09
C GLY A 93 -9.53 5.06 7.51
N SER A 94 -9.81 3.77 7.77
CA SER A 94 -10.32 3.32 9.08
C SER A 94 -9.23 3.32 10.17
N PRO A 95 -9.61 3.34 11.47
CA PRO A 95 -8.67 3.15 12.57
C PRO A 95 -7.90 1.82 12.50
N GLN A 96 -8.51 0.78 11.93
CA GLN A 96 -7.85 -0.50 11.70
C GLN A 96 -6.75 -0.38 10.64
N ALA A 97 -7.00 0.36 9.55
CA ALA A 97 -6.00 0.65 8.53
C ALA A 97 -4.83 1.47 9.09
N ALA A 98 -5.09 2.44 9.98
CA ALA A 98 -4.05 3.19 10.68
C ALA A 98 -3.15 2.25 11.51
N LYS A 99 -3.74 1.39 12.35
CA LYS A 99 -2.99 0.39 13.14
C LYS A 99 -2.20 -0.58 12.25
N ALA A 100 -2.77 -1.01 11.12
CA ALA A 100 -2.07 -1.84 10.14
C ALA A 100 -0.90 -1.09 9.50
N GLY A 101 -1.08 0.20 9.21
CA GLY A 101 -0.03 1.09 8.71
C GLY A 101 1.12 1.25 9.70
N ASP A 102 0.84 1.39 11.00
CA ASP A 102 1.87 1.46 12.04
C ASP A 102 2.67 0.16 12.15
N LYS A 103 2.00 -0.99 12.07
CA LYS A 103 2.68 -2.28 11.99
C LYS A 103 3.59 -2.34 10.76
N PHE A 104 3.08 -1.94 9.60
CA PHE A 104 3.86 -1.93 8.36
C PHE A 104 5.03 -0.93 8.42
N ALA A 105 4.89 0.20 9.11
CA ALA A 105 5.98 1.15 9.31
C ALA A 105 7.20 0.52 10.01
N THR A 106 6.99 -0.44 10.92
CA THR A 106 8.09 -1.20 11.54
C THR A 106 8.85 -2.06 10.54
N ILE A 107 8.16 -2.60 9.54
CA ILE A 107 8.75 -3.40 8.45
C ILE A 107 9.51 -2.47 7.51
N ALA A 108 8.88 -1.39 7.08
CA ALA A 108 9.50 -0.37 6.22
C ALA A 108 10.79 0.19 6.85
N LYS A 109 10.83 0.38 8.17
CA LYS A 109 12.04 0.80 8.90
C LYS A 109 13.19 -0.20 8.76
N LYS A 110 12.92 -1.51 8.82
CA LYS A 110 13.94 -2.55 8.60
C LYS A 110 14.44 -2.57 7.16
N LEU A 111 13.62 -2.11 6.22
CA LEU A 111 13.96 -1.97 4.79
C LEU A 111 14.64 -0.63 4.45
N GLY A 112 14.95 0.20 5.45
CA GLY A 112 15.65 1.48 5.24
C GLY A 112 14.74 2.67 4.93
N TYR A 113 13.43 2.56 5.17
CA TYR A 113 12.46 3.63 4.94
C TYR A 113 11.81 4.12 6.24
N GLN A 114 11.50 5.40 6.30
CA GLN A 114 10.79 6.02 7.41
C GLN A 114 9.38 6.41 6.95
N ILE A 115 8.37 6.03 7.74
CA ILE A 115 6.99 6.38 7.48
C ILE A 115 6.53 7.44 8.49
N GLY A 116 6.12 8.61 8.00
CA GLY A 116 5.57 9.70 8.82
C GLY A 116 4.23 9.31 9.46
N PRO A 117 3.65 10.09 10.40
CA PRO A 117 2.43 9.72 11.13
C PRO A 117 1.20 9.49 10.23
N ALA A 118 0.18 8.81 10.77
CA ALA A 118 -1.09 8.61 10.07
C ALA A 118 -1.84 9.95 9.86
N PRO A 119 -2.63 10.10 8.78
CA PRO A 119 -3.43 11.31 8.55
C PRO A 119 -4.34 11.62 9.74
N GLY A 120 -4.31 12.87 10.21
CA GLY A 120 -5.15 13.32 11.33
C GLY A 120 -4.65 12.94 12.72
N GLY A 121 -3.57 12.15 12.82
CA GLY A 121 -2.81 12.01 14.07
C GLY A 121 -1.95 13.25 14.28
N LYS A 122 -2.22 14.00 15.37
CA LYS A 122 -1.31 15.02 15.88
C LYS A 122 -0.18 14.37 16.67
#